data_AF-A0A9R0I2B2-F1
#
_entry.id   AF-A0A9R0I2B2-F1
#
_cell.length_a   1.000
_cell.length_b   1.000
_cell.length_c   1.000
_cell.angle_alpha   90.00
_cell.angle_beta   90.00
_cell.angle_gamma   90.00
#
_symmetry.space_group_name_H-M   'P 1'
#
loop_
_entity.id
_entity.type
_entity.pdbx_description
1 polymer ?
#
loop_
_entity_poly.entity_id
_entity_poly.type
_entity_poly.pdbx_seq_one_letter_code
_entity_poly.pdbx_strand_id
1 'polypeptide(L)'
;QWDPDLVEARYIKDLEENLSIIRLRFGDASRPLFKNREFIVYERRETMDDGTLVVAVASLPKEIAAGLYPKQNKAIRGLLLQSGWVVEKLEDHSCMVTYVVQ
;
A
#
# COMPACT_ATOMS: atom_id res chain seq x y z
N GLN A 1 9.23 7.60 4.10
CA GLN A 1 10.46 8.41 4.26
C GLN A 1 11.29 8.43 2.98
N TRP A 2 11.40 7.32 2.25
CA TRP A 2 12.11 7.26 0.96
C TRP A 2 11.30 7.84 -0.22
N ASP A 3 9.97 7.77 -0.17
CA ASP A 3 9.09 8.36 -1.18
C ASP A 3 8.68 9.79 -0.79
N PRO A 4 9.14 10.83 -1.51
CA PRO A 4 8.78 12.21 -1.23
C PRO A 4 7.36 12.57 -1.67
N ASP A 5 6.76 11.81 -2.57
CA ASP A 5 5.41 12.06 -3.09
C ASP A 5 4.34 11.53 -2.12
N LEU A 6 4.66 10.49 -1.35
CA LEU A 6 3.81 9.90 -0.32
C LEU A 6 3.80 10.76 0.96
N VAL A 7 2.78 11.61 1.07
CA VAL A 7 2.62 12.57 2.18
C VAL A 7 1.90 11.98 3.40
N GLU A 8 1.26 10.83 3.27
CA GLU A 8 0.62 10.12 4.39
C GLU A 8 0.57 8.62 4.11
N ALA A 9 0.99 7.81 5.08
CA ALA A 9 0.72 6.38 5.14
C ALA A 9 0.12 6.08 6.51
N ARG A 10 -1.19 5.87 6.55
CA ARG A 10 -1.97 5.73 7.78
C ARG A 10 -2.58 4.35 7.88
N TYR A 11 -2.18 3.60 8.89
CA TYR A 11 -2.89 2.40 9.32
C TYR A 11 -4.32 2.75 9.76
N ILE A 12 -5.31 1.96 9.32
CA ILE A 12 -6.71 2.12 9.70
C ILE A 12 -7.12 1.04 10.69
N LYS A 13 -7.01 -0.23 10.31
CA LYS A 13 -7.38 -1.38 11.15
C LYS A 13 -6.86 -2.70 10.58
N ASP A 14 -6.78 -3.71 11.43
CA ASP A 14 -6.61 -5.10 11.03
C ASP A 14 -7.97 -5.75 10.72
N LEU A 15 -7.94 -6.72 9.82
CA LEU A 15 -9.06 -7.61 9.50
C LEU A 15 -8.75 -9.05 9.91
N GLU A 16 -7.50 -9.46 9.73
CA GLU A 16 -6.94 -10.75 10.15
C GLU A 16 -5.52 -10.50 10.67
N GLU A 17 -4.88 -11.53 11.24
CA GLU A 17 -3.49 -11.44 11.75
C GLU A 17 -2.51 -10.90 10.70
N ASN A 18 -2.74 -11.23 9.44
CA ASN A 18 -1.86 -10.90 8.34
C ASN A 18 -2.51 -10.00 7.28
N LEU A 19 -3.69 -9.42 7.56
CA LEU A 19 -4.45 -8.59 6.64
C LEU A 19 -4.88 -7.28 7.31
N SER A 20 -4.39 -6.16 6.79
CA SER A 20 -4.70 -4.83 7.30
C SER A 20 -5.27 -3.90 6.22
N ILE A 21 -5.91 -2.81 6.67
CA ILE A 21 -6.33 -1.71 5.81
C ILE A 21 -5.44 -0.50 6.07
N ILE A 22 -4.86 0.05 5.00
CA ILE A 22 -3.96 1.20 5.04
C ILE A 22 -4.46 2.26 4.07
N ARG A 23 -4.33 3.54 4.46
CA ARG A 23 -4.56 4.71 3.63
C ARG A 23 -3.23 5.31 3.21
N LEU A 24 -3.04 5.50 1.90
CA LEU A 24 -1.90 6.15 1.29
C LEU A 24 -2.37 7.43 0.60
N ARG A 25 -1.73 8.56 0.89
CA ARG A 25 -2.04 9.86 0.25
C ARG A 25 -0.80 10.42 -0.41
N PHE A 26 -0.95 10.83 -1.66
CA PHE A 26 0.08 11.47 -2.46
C PHE A 26 -0.20 12.97 -2.55
N GLY A 27 0.86 13.78 -2.42
CA GLY A 27 0.75 15.24 -2.34
C GLY A 27 0.41 15.92 -3.67
N ASP A 28 0.07 17.20 -3.62
CA ASP A 28 -0.21 18.00 -4.82
C ASP A 28 1.02 18.27 -5.68
N ALA A 29 2.21 18.19 -5.08
CA ALA A 29 3.50 18.34 -5.75
C ALA A 29 3.99 17.05 -6.41
N SER A 30 3.27 15.93 -6.25
CA SER A 30 3.66 14.66 -6.85
C SER A 30 3.54 14.68 -8.36
N ARG A 31 4.21 13.70 -9.01
CA ARG A 31 4.20 13.56 -10.47
C ARG A 31 2.76 13.55 -11.02
N PRO A 32 2.52 14.01 -12.26
CA PRO A 32 1.16 14.24 -12.77
C PRO A 32 0.17 13.07 -12.60
N LEU A 33 0.64 11.82 -12.63
CA LEU A 33 -0.21 10.63 -12.44
C LEU A 33 -0.62 10.39 -10.97
N PHE A 34 0.20 10.82 -10.01
CA PHE A 34 -0.03 10.63 -8.57
C PHE A 34 -0.58 11.88 -7.87
N LYS A 35 -0.65 13.00 -8.58
CA LYS A 35 -1.11 14.28 -8.05
C LYS A 35 -2.48 14.15 -7.37
N ASN A 36 -2.51 14.51 -6.09
CA ASN A 36 -3.71 14.52 -5.26
C ASN A 36 -4.45 13.16 -5.27
N ARG A 37 -3.70 12.05 -5.30
CA ARG A 37 -4.26 10.69 -5.27
C ARG A 37 -4.30 10.13 -3.86
N GLU A 38 -5.35 9.38 -3.59
CA GLU A 38 -5.47 8.57 -2.39
C GLU A 38 -5.76 7.12 -2.76
N PHE A 39 -5.10 6.21 -2.07
CA PHE A 39 -5.38 4.79 -2.11
C PHE A 39 -5.76 4.33 -0.70
N ILE A 40 -6.79 3.50 -0.58
CA ILE A 40 -7.10 2.77 0.66
C ILE A 40 -7.04 1.33 0.22
N VAL A 41 -6.07 0.62 0.76
CA VAL A 41 -5.64 -0.67 0.26
C VAL A 41 -5.75 -1.72 1.35
N TYR A 42 -6.03 -2.94 0.93
CA TYR A 42 -5.68 -4.11 1.69
C TYR A 42 -4.18 -4.28 1.58
N GLU A 43 -3.55 -4.59 2.70
CA GLU A 43 -2.18 -5.05 2.76
C GLU A 43 -2.19 -6.42 3.43
N ARG A 44 -1.75 -7.46 2.70
CA ARG A 44 -1.54 -8.79 3.26
C ARG A 44 -0.05 -9.07 3.37
N ARG A 45 0.41 -9.58 4.51
CA ARG A 45 1.83 -9.91 4.74
C ARG A 45 1.99 -11.38 5.04
N GLU A 46 2.72 -12.11 4.20
CA GLU A 46 2.94 -13.54 4.37
C GLU A 46 4.45 -13.82 4.40
N THR A 47 4.90 -14.57 5.40
CA THR A 47 6.27 -15.10 5.43
C THR A 47 6.23 -16.54 4.92
N MET A 48 6.94 -16.80 3.85
CA MET A 48 7.06 -18.12 3.24
C MET A 48 8.00 -19.03 4.03
N ASP A 49 7.96 -20.33 3.75
CA ASP A 49 8.76 -21.34 4.46
C ASP A 49 10.28 -21.13 4.34
N ASP A 50 10.74 -20.51 3.24
CA ASP A 50 12.14 -20.16 2.99
C ASP A 50 12.56 -18.83 3.66
N GLY A 51 11.64 -18.17 4.37
CA GLY A 51 11.84 -16.88 5.02
C GLY A 51 11.59 -15.67 4.11
N THR A 52 11.16 -15.86 2.86
CA THR A 52 10.74 -14.77 1.96
C THR A 52 9.50 -14.07 2.51
N LEU A 53 9.54 -12.74 2.59
CA LEU A 53 8.37 -11.94 2.96
C LEU A 53 7.66 -11.43 1.71
N VAL A 54 6.38 -11.77 1.57
CA VAL A 54 5.50 -11.26 0.52
C VAL A 54 4.50 -10.28 1.12
N VAL A 55 4.48 -9.07 0.58
CA VAL A 55 3.51 -8.03 0.92
C VAL A 55 2.63 -7.77 -0.28
N ALA A 56 1.39 -8.27 -0.26
CA ALA A 56 0.42 -8.05 -1.32
C ALA A 56 -0.48 -6.87 -1.00
N VAL A 57 -0.70 -6.00 -1.99
CA VAL A 57 -1.43 -4.75 -1.86
C VAL A 57 -2.46 -4.62 -2.99
N ALA A 58 -3.71 -4.38 -2.62
CA ALA A 58 -4.79 -4.15 -3.58
C ALA A 58 -5.79 -3.11 -3.05
N SER A 59 -6.37 -2.31 -3.92
CA SER A 59 -7.34 -1.29 -3.51
C SER A 59 -8.62 -1.90 -2.96
N LEU A 60 -9.11 -1.32 -1.86
CA LEU A 60 -10.45 -1.64 -1.37
C LEU A 60 -11.50 -1.23 -2.40
N PRO A 61 -12.52 -2.07 -2.63
CA PRO A 61 -13.74 -1.69 -3.32
C PRO A 61 -14.36 -0.44 -2.71
N LYS A 62 -14.96 0.41 -3.54
CA LYS A 62 -15.49 1.71 -3.15
C LYS A 62 -16.55 1.59 -2.05
N GLU A 63 -17.35 0.53 -2.13
CA GLU A 63 -18.45 0.21 -1.23
C GLU A 63 -17.95 -0.06 0.19
N ILE A 64 -16.85 -0.82 0.30
CA ILE A 64 -16.22 -1.15 1.59
C ILE A 64 -15.47 0.07 2.13
N ALA A 65 -14.81 0.82 1.25
CA ALA A 65 -14.05 2.00 1.64
C ALA A 65 -14.94 3.18 2.07
N ALA A 66 -16.20 3.26 1.64
CA ALA A 66 -17.12 4.39 1.88
C ALA A 66 -17.21 4.83 3.36
N GLY A 67 -17.17 3.89 4.29
CA GLY A 67 -17.20 4.17 5.74
C GLY A 67 -15.85 4.57 6.36
N LEU A 68 -14.76 4.48 5.60
CA LEU A 68 -13.39 4.74 6.05
C LEU A 68 -12.85 6.09 5.53
N TYR A 69 -13.56 6.73 4.60
CA TYR A 69 -13.16 8.04 4.07
C TYR A 69 -13.49 9.18 5.03
N PRO A 70 -12.59 10.19 5.13
CA PRO A 70 -12.98 11.47 5.69
C PRO A 70 -14.09 12.10 4.84
N LYS A 71 -15.14 12.64 5.49
CA LYS A 71 -16.28 13.27 4.81
C LYS A 71 -15.93 14.45 3.89
N GLN A 72 -14.74 15.03 4.05
CA GLN A 72 -14.25 16.18 3.27
C GLN A 72 -12.89 15.88 2.63
N ASN A 73 -12.83 14.88 1.75
CA ASN A 73 -11.61 14.58 1.00
C ASN A 73 -11.70 15.12 -0.43
N LYS A 74 -10.74 15.97 -0.82
CA LYS A 74 -10.59 16.46 -2.20
C LYS A 74 -9.66 15.58 -3.06
N ALA A 75 -9.07 14.53 -2.46
CA ALA A 75 -8.21 13.61 -3.19
C ALA A 75 -9.02 12.75 -4.15
N ILE A 76 -8.43 12.48 -5.31
CA ILE A 76 -9.00 11.56 -6.29
C ILE A 76 -8.65 10.15 -5.88
N ARG A 77 -9.66 9.28 -5.78
CA ARG A 77 -9.44 7.86 -5.49
C ARG A 77 -8.61 7.20 -6.59
N GLY A 78 -7.43 6.73 -6.24
CA GLY A 78 -6.60 5.86 -7.07
C GLY A 78 -7.07 4.41 -7.00
N LEU A 79 -6.67 3.64 -8.00
CA LEU A 79 -6.91 2.21 -8.10
C LEU A 79 -5.55 1.52 -8.29
N LEU A 80 -5.25 0.58 -7.40
CA LEU A 80 -4.16 -0.38 -7.51
C LEU A 80 -4.80 -1.75 -7.58
N LEU A 81 -4.68 -2.41 -8.72
CA LEU A 81 -5.27 -3.72 -8.93
C LEU A 81 -4.45 -4.78 -8.21
N GLN A 82 -3.15 -4.82 -8.52
CA GLN A 82 -2.20 -5.74 -7.94
C GLN A 82 -0.89 -4.99 -7.77
N SER A 83 -0.45 -4.84 -6.52
CA SER A 83 0.86 -4.30 -6.21
C SER A 83 1.43 -5.06 -5.02
N GLY A 84 2.74 -4.99 -4.83
CA GLY A 84 3.34 -5.60 -3.67
C GLY A 84 4.84 -5.66 -3.72
N TRP A 85 5.39 -6.26 -2.68
CA TRP A 85 6.81 -6.45 -2.50
C TRP A 85 7.07 -7.93 -2.24
N VAL A 86 8.13 -8.45 -2.86
CA VAL A 86 8.73 -9.73 -2.49
C VAL A 86 10.11 -9.39 -1.94
N VAL A 87 10.35 -9.75 -0.68
CA VAL A 87 11.60 -9.50 0.03
C VAL A 87 12.27 -10.83 0.32
N GLU A 88 13.25 -11.17 -0.50
CA GLU A 88 13.99 -12.42 -0.43
C GLU A 88 15.26 -12.22 0.38
N LYS A 89 15.53 -13.13 1.30
CA LYS A 89 16.76 -13.10 2.08
C LYS A 89 17.93 -13.55 1.19
N LEU A 90 19.02 -12.79 1.23
CA LEU A 90 20.29 -13.17 0.61
C LEU A 90 21.31 -13.53 1.70
N GLU A 91 22.48 -14.02 1.27
CA GLU A 91 23.64 -14.15 2.15
C GLU A 91 24.10 -12.76 2.65
N ASP A 92 24.93 -12.74 3.71
CA ASP A 92 25.58 -11.52 4.23
C ASP A 92 24.66 -10.38 4.70
N HIS A 93 23.61 -10.71 5.45
CA HIS A 93 22.69 -9.74 6.06
C HIS A 93 22.03 -8.77 5.06
N SER A 94 21.90 -9.20 3.81
CA SER A 94 21.27 -8.43 2.74
C SER A 94 19.95 -9.07 2.28
N CYS A 95 19.18 -8.33 1.48
CA CYS A 95 17.95 -8.84 0.88
C CYS A 95 17.76 -8.31 -0.55
N MET A 96 17.07 -9.08 -1.36
CA MET A 96 16.56 -8.64 -2.66
C MET A 96 15.13 -8.15 -2.46
N VAL A 97 14.83 -6.95 -2.96
CA VAL A 97 13.50 -6.35 -2.89
C VAL A 97 12.96 -6.21 -4.30
N THR A 98 11.94 -7.01 -4.63
CA THR A 98 11.24 -6.96 -5.91
C THR A 98 9.91 -6.23 -5.74
N TYR A 99 9.72 -5.14 -6.49
CA TYR A 99 8.45 -4.42 -6.53
C TYR A 99 7.61 -4.89 -7.71
N VAL A 100 6.37 -5.33 -7.43
CA VAL A 100 5.39 -5.73 -8.45
C VAL A 100 4.27 -4.69 -8.47
N VAL A 101 3.88 -4.22 -9.66
CA VAL A 101 2.78 -3.26 -9.83
C VAL A 101 2.11 -3.41 -11.19
N GLN A 102 0.78 -3.33 -11.20
CA GLN A 102 -0.09 -3.33 -12.38
C GLN A 102 -1.15 -2.22 -12.29
#